data_AF-B0DTR9-F1
#
_entry.id   AF-B0DTR9-F1
#
_cell.length_a   1.000
_cell.length_b   1.000
_cell.length_c   1.000
_cell.angle_alpha   90.00
_cell.angle_beta   90.00
_cell.angle_gamma   90.00
#
_symmetry.space_group_name_H-M   'P 1'
#
loop_
_entity.id
_entity.type
_entity.pdbx_description
1 polymer ?
#
loop_
_entity_poly.entity_id
_entity_poly.type
_entity_poly.pdbx_seq_one_letter_code
_entity_poly.pdbx_strand_id
1 'polypeptide(L)'
;MIWYSLEMIQLPSGAEEPFASTHTSVLSNPLLVSIFKEAPKSALHQTKLLLLSPPAGRVEEVSRHRSVDIGSGMVMFWEELRILIKYALPVFGTHLLEYSLVIVPVVSIGQLSTNALAAVSLGSMTASVTGFTVLQGFSGVLDTMLPSAWTSPHPELVGLWSQRMTVVMSASLIPMFLVWFNAETILLSLRQEPEVAHLASTYLRWVSLGLPAYAFNCISRRYFQSQGLFAVPTRIIFVVAPLNAFLNYILVWGPKPIQLGFIGAPIATAISFNLVSAISIIYGVFFVDRAAWCPPSRRMFTGLGLLIQLGLSGVVQTASEWWAWELVGLAASLHGPASLATQSVLLTSSSTTFQAPYALGVATSVRIGNLLGEQKAMRAGMAAKTAIIAMFLVFRNVWGYLFNDDPEVITLVASMLPLVALFQVFDATSAVTGGIMRAMGKQFTGALLNLSAYYLLGIPVGIWLAFWWDMKLHGLWIGLTLSLVYCSVLGIIICLRSDWDYEVKKVMNRLKAEAKAREEDTRMHCDRHGYDVPEV
;
A
#
# COMPACT_ATOMS: atom_id res chain seq x y z
N MET A 1 -4.70 12.42 15.19
CA MET A 1 -5.24 12.93 16.47
C MET A 1 -4.37 14.09 17.00
N ILE A 2 -4.09 15.10 16.16
CA ILE A 2 -3.23 16.26 16.52
C ILE A 2 -4.06 17.54 16.78
N TRP A 3 -5.37 17.49 16.49
CA TRP A 3 -6.27 18.64 16.66
C TRP A 3 -7.01 18.69 18.01
N TYR A 4 -6.93 17.64 18.83
CA TYR A 4 -7.59 17.61 20.14
C TYR A 4 -6.77 18.22 21.28
N SER A 5 -5.51 18.59 21.04
CA SER A 5 -4.60 19.04 22.11
C SER A 5 -4.53 20.56 22.30
N LEU A 6 -5.36 21.35 21.60
CA LEU A 6 -5.31 22.83 21.64
C LEU A 6 -6.50 23.50 22.33
N GLU A 7 -7.47 22.75 22.85
CA GLU A 7 -8.70 23.33 23.43
C GLU A 7 -8.84 23.19 24.96
N MET A 8 -7.73 23.00 25.69
CA MET A 8 -7.73 22.94 27.15
C MET A 8 -6.62 23.79 27.77
N ILE A 9 -6.66 25.11 27.51
CA ILE A 9 -6.06 26.10 28.42
C ILE A 9 -7.23 26.86 29.06
N GLN A 10 -7.62 26.41 30.25
CA GLN A 10 -8.49 27.14 31.15
C GLN A 10 -7.82 28.46 31.52
N LEU A 11 -8.47 29.59 31.23
CA LEU A 11 -8.21 30.87 31.89
C LEU A 11 -9.34 31.14 32.90
N PRO A 12 -9.04 31.75 34.07
CA PRO A 12 -10.02 31.92 35.13
C PRO A 12 -11.04 33.02 34.80
N SER A 13 -12.23 32.83 35.32
CA SER A 13 -13.39 33.72 35.32
C SER A 13 -13.10 35.12 35.88
N GLY A 14 -13.63 36.15 35.21
CA GLY A 14 -14.07 37.40 35.86
C GLY A 14 -13.56 38.70 35.23
N ALA A 15 -14.35 39.29 34.32
CA ALA A 15 -14.60 40.73 34.21
C ALA A 15 -15.58 41.00 33.05
N GLU A 16 -16.76 41.51 33.36
CA GLU A 16 -17.73 42.09 32.42
C GLU A 16 -17.25 43.47 31.93
N GLU A 17 -17.40 43.78 30.63
CA GLU A 17 -18.03 45.01 30.07
C GLU A 17 -17.79 45.17 28.53
N PRO A 18 -18.56 46.03 27.81
CA PRO A 18 -19.27 45.56 26.61
C PRO A 18 -18.96 46.30 25.27
N PHE A 19 -19.51 45.72 24.19
CA PHE A 19 -19.92 46.34 22.91
C PHE A 19 -18.91 46.99 21.93
N ALA A 20 -19.13 46.65 20.66
CA ALA A 20 -19.00 47.46 19.43
C ALA A 20 -17.77 47.26 18.51
N SER A 21 -18.04 46.53 17.42
CA SER A 21 -17.67 46.82 16.02
C SER A 21 -16.32 47.47 15.70
N THR A 22 -15.41 46.72 15.06
CA THR A 22 -14.75 47.21 13.83
C THR A 22 -14.14 46.06 13.02
N HIS A 23 -14.74 45.77 11.87
CA HIS A 23 -14.03 45.19 10.74
C HIS A 23 -12.97 46.20 10.29
N THR A 24 -11.68 45.86 10.27
CA THR A 24 -10.73 46.10 9.15
C THR A 24 -9.25 45.82 9.53
N SER A 25 -8.55 45.19 8.57
CA SER A 25 -7.09 45.20 8.37
C SER A 25 -6.18 44.27 9.23
N VAL A 26 -6.11 42.99 8.85
CA VAL A 26 -5.01 42.07 9.22
C VAL A 26 -3.75 42.29 8.33
N LEU A 27 -3.77 43.28 7.42
CA LEU A 27 -2.68 43.54 6.46
C LEU A 27 -1.69 44.66 6.88
N SER A 28 -1.79 45.20 8.08
CA SER A 28 -0.96 46.31 8.55
C SER A 28 0.09 45.91 9.60
N ASN A 29 0.49 44.63 9.66
CA ASN A 29 1.60 44.21 10.52
C ASN A 29 2.93 44.30 9.74
N PRO A 30 3.82 45.28 10.06
CA PRO A 30 5.08 45.48 9.34
C PRO A 30 6.07 44.30 9.47
N LEU A 31 5.86 43.38 10.42
CA LEU A 31 6.65 42.14 10.56
C LEU A 31 6.31 41.06 9.51
N LEU A 32 5.07 41.00 9.01
CA LEU A 32 4.69 40.03 7.97
C LEU A 32 5.16 40.45 6.57
N VAL A 33 5.26 41.76 6.32
CA VAL A 33 5.77 42.31 5.06
C VAL A 33 7.29 42.17 4.95
N SER A 34 8.04 42.18 6.06
CA SER A 34 9.48 41.93 6.07
C SER A 34 9.81 40.44 5.89
N ILE A 35 9.01 39.52 6.45
CA ILE A 35 9.21 38.07 6.31
C ILE A 35 8.97 37.60 4.86
N PHE A 36 8.04 38.22 4.12
CA PHE A 36 7.76 37.87 2.72
C PHE A 36 8.68 38.54 1.68
N LYS A 37 9.48 39.56 2.07
CA LYS A 37 10.37 40.27 1.13
C LYS A 37 11.77 39.67 0.99
N GLU A 38 12.17 38.75 1.87
CA GLU A 38 13.51 38.13 1.85
C GLU A 38 13.46 36.59 1.79
N ALA A 39 12.51 36.01 1.04
CA ALA A 39 12.71 34.66 0.55
C ALA A 39 13.77 34.71 -0.56
N PRO A 40 14.97 34.10 -0.39
CA PRO A 40 15.99 34.17 -1.42
C PRO A 40 15.44 33.45 -2.65
N LYS A 41 15.46 34.13 -3.80
CA LYS A 41 14.97 33.58 -5.08
C LYS A 41 15.60 32.22 -5.41
N SER A 42 16.74 31.88 -4.80
CA SER A 42 17.39 30.57 -4.85
C SER A 42 16.60 29.45 -4.17
N ALA A 43 15.91 29.69 -3.04
CA ALA A 43 15.15 28.67 -2.33
C ALA A 43 13.88 28.27 -3.08
N LEU A 44 13.16 29.23 -3.65
CA LEU A 44 11.98 28.94 -4.48
C LEU A 44 12.38 28.26 -5.80
N HIS A 45 13.56 28.59 -6.33
CA HIS A 45 14.13 27.90 -7.50
C HIS A 45 14.60 26.48 -7.16
N GLN A 46 15.22 26.26 -5.99
CA GLN A 46 15.60 24.93 -5.50
C GLN A 46 14.39 24.03 -5.22
N THR A 47 13.31 24.57 -4.64
CA THR A 47 12.07 23.80 -4.41
C THR A 47 11.36 23.47 -5.72
N LYS A 48 11.30 24.40 -6.69
CA LYS A 48 10.83 24.09 -8.05
C LYS A 48 11.73 23.07 -8.75
N LEU A 49 13.05 23.19 -8.62
CA LEU A 49 14.01 22.27 -9.23
C LEU A 49 13.91 20.87 -8.61
N LEU A 50 13.69 20.74 -7.30
CA LEU A 50 13.47 19.46 -6.62
C LEU A 50 12.14 18.79 -7.00
N LEU A 51 11.09 19.58 -7.22
CA LEU A 51 9.76 19.09 -7.62
C LEU A 51 9.69 18.71 -9.10
N LEU A 52 10.46 19.39 -9.97
CA LEU A 52 10.45 19.21 -11.44
C LEU A 52 11.67 18.48 -12.01
N SER A 53 12.73 18.23 -11.22
CA SER A 53 13.86 17.44 -11.68
C SER A 53 13.39 16.03 -11.99
N PRO A 54 13.64 15.50 -13.21
CA PRO A 54 13.32 14.11 -13.53
C PRO A 54 14.07 13.24 -12.52
N PRO A 55 13.38 12.34 -11.78
CA PRO A 55 14.07 11.38 -10.95
C PRO A 55 14.93 10.55 -11.89
N ALA A 56 16.25 10.56 -11.67
CA ALA A 56 17.15 9.70 -12.43
C ALA A 56 16.65 8.25 -12.29
N GLY A 57 16.10 7.68 -13.37
CA GLY A 57 15.53 6.32 -13.42
C GLY A 57 16.57 5.21 -13.28
N ARG A 58 17.83 5.59 -13.07
CA ARG A 58 18.95 4.68 -12.88
C ARG A 58 19.87 5.28 -11.84
N VAL A 59 20.04 4.62 -10.70
CA VAL A 59 21.27 4.81 -9.93
C VAL A 59 22.36 4.18 -10.78
N GLU A 60 23.19 5.00 -11.45
CA GLU A 60 24.39 4.51 -12.12
C GLU A 60 25.25 3.80 -11.07
N GLU A 61 25.27 2.48 -11.12
CA GLU A 61 26.22 1.69 -10.35
C GLU A 61 27.59 1.85 -11.00
N VAL A 62 28.55 2.39 -10.25
CA VAL A 62 29.96 2.31 -10.61
C VAL A 62 30.35 0.83 -10.61
N SER A 63 30.40 0.21 -11.80
CA SER A 63 30.74 -1.19 -11.98
C SER A 63 32.22 -1.42 -11.67
N ARG A 64 32.58 -1.61 -10.41
CA ARG A 64 33.88 -2.16 -10.04
C ARG A 64 33.82 -3.68 -10.14
N HIS A 65 34.28 -4.23 -11.26
CA HIS A 65 34.71 -5.63 -11.31
C HIS A 65 35.89 -5.81 -10.36
N ARG A 66 35.65 -6.37 -9.17
CA ARG A 66 36.72 -6.85 -8.27
C ARG A 66 36.37 -8.23 -7.74
N SER A 67 37.37 -9.10 -7.80
CA SER A 67 37.45 -10.39 -7.12
C SER A 67 37.06 -10.27 -5.65
N VAL A 68 36.36 -11.28 -5.14
CA VAL A 68 35.74 -11.30 -3.80
C VAL A 68 36.82 -11.45 -2.73
N ASP A 69 37.19 -10.34 -2.08
CA ASP A 69 37.83 -10.32 -0.76
C ASP A 69 36.76 -10.22 0.33
N ILE A 70 37.01 -10.69 1.55
CA ILE A 70 36.05 -10.59 2.68
C ILE A 70 35.61 -9.14 2.97
N GLY A 71 36.43 -8.15 2.61
CA GLY A 71 36.07 -6.73 2.62
C GLY A 71 34.99 -6.33 1.60
N SER A 72 34.76 -7.10 0.54
CA SER A 72 33.75 -6.81 -0.50
C SER A 72 32.31 -7.10 -0.04
N GLY A 73 32.12 -8.06 0.87
CA GLY A 73 30.80 -8.44 1.38
C GLY A 73 30.17 -7.35 2.25
N MET A 74 30.94 -6.77 3.18
CA MET A 74 30.47 -5.65 4.00
C MET A 74 30.22 -4.39 3.17
N VAL A 75 31.08 -4.10 2.19
CA VAL A 75 30.86 -2.97 1.26
C VAL A 75 29.55 -3.15 0.50
N MET A 76 29.31 -4.35 -0.05
CA MET A 76 28.06 -4.65 -0.75
C MET A 76 26.83 -4.55 0.16
N PHE A 77 26.93 -5.01 1.41
CA PHE A 77 25.87 -4.84 2.41
C PHE A 77 25.52 -3.37 2.64
N TRP A 78 26.51 -2.50 2.85
CA TRP A 78 26.28 -1.07 3.08
C TRP A 78 25.73 -0.36 1.83
N GLU A 79 26.17 -0.76 0.64
CA GLU A 79 25.60 -0.28 -0.62
C GLU A 79 24.12 -0.65 -0.75
N GLU A 80 23.78 -1.93 -0.57
CA GLU A 80 22.40 -2.39 -0.64
C GLU A 80 21.54 -1.74 0.45
N LEU A 81 22.04 -1.60 1.67
CA LEU A 81 21.31 -0.95 2.76
C LEU A 81 20.96 0.50 2.39
N ARG A 82 21.91 1.24 1.84
CA ARG A 82 21.70 2.63 1.40
C ARG A 82 20.66 2.72 0.28
N ILE A 83 20.71 1.80 -0.68
CA ILE A 83 19.75 1.75 -1.79
C ILE A 83 18.34 1.41 -1.28
N LEU A 84 18.22 0.39 -0.43
CA LEU A 84 16.96 -0.03 0.16
C LEU A 84 16.32 1.09 0.99
N ILE A 85 17.08 1.79 1.83
CA ILE A 85 16.58 2.93 2.62
C ILE A 85 16.12 4.06 1.69
N LYS A 86 16.90 4.39 0.65
CA LYS A 86 16.55 5.42 -0.33
C LYS A 86 15.23 5.10 -1.06
N TYR A 87 14.95 3.83 -1.32
CA TYR A 87 13.71 3.38 -1.96
C TYR A 87 12.55 3.28 -0.97
N ALA A 88 12.81 2.81 0.25
CA ALA A 88 11.78 2.60 1.26
C ALA A 88 11.20 3.93 1.78
N LEU A 89 12.00 4.98 1.93
CA LEU A 89 11.54 6.24 2.52
C LEU A 89 10.40 6.93 1.73
N PRO A 90 10.48 7.11 0.40
CA PRO A 90 9.35 7.60 -0.38
C PRO A 90 8.14 6.66 -0.32
N VAL A 91 8.35 5.35 -0.38
CA VAL A 91 7.26 4.35 -0.34
C VAL A 91 6.52 4.43 1.00
N PHE A 92 7.23 4.57 2.11
CA PHE A 92 6.65 4.77 3.44
C PHE A 92 5.77 6.02 3.49
N GLY A 93 6.28 7.17 3.01
CA GLY A 93 5.49 8.40 2.93
C GLY A 93 4.25 8.24 2.05
N THR A 94 4.37 7.47 0.97
CA THR A 94 3.25 7.18 0.06
C THR A 94 2.13 6.41 0.77
N HIS A 95 2.47 5.35 1.49
CA HIS A 95 1.49 4.54 2.19
C HIS A 95 0.83 5.26 3.37
N LEU A 96 1.58 6.07 4.13
CA LEU A 96 0.99 6.89 5.20
C LEU A 96 -0.05 7.87 4.65
N LEU A 97 0.28 8.56 3.55
CA LEU A 97 -0.63 9.51 2.92
C LEU A 97 -1.83 8.81 2.28
N GLU A 98 -1.67 7.61 1.73
CA GLU A 98 -2.79 6.81 1.24
C GLU A 98 -3.71 6.33 2.35
N TYR A 99 -3.13 5.94 3.48
CA TYR A 99 -3.91 5.55 4.65
C TYR A 99 -4.77 6.72 5.15
N SER A 100 -4.29 7.96 5.01
CA SER A 100 -5.09 9.15 5.34
C SER A 100 -6.37 9.28 4.50
N LEU A 101 -6.37 8.83 3.23
CA LEU A 101 -7.57 8.83 2.38
C LEU A 101 -8.67 7.90 2.90
N VAL A 102 -8.32 6.92 3.73
CA VAL A 102 -9.26 6.00 4.37
C VAL A 102 -9.73 6.54 5.72
N ILE A 103 -8.81 7.11 6.52
CA ILE A 103 -9.13 7.65 7.84
C ILE A 103 -10.04 8.88 7.76
N VAL A 104 -9.74 9.82 6.84
CA VAL A 104 -10.45 11.10 6.77
C VAL A 104 -11.96 10.93 6.56
N PRO A 105 -12.45 10.08 5.64
CA PRO A 105 -13.88 9.80 5.49
C PRO A 105 -14.53 9.23 6.77
N VAL A 106 -13.85 8.31 7.45
CA VAL A 106 -14.35 7.69 8.69
C VAL A 106 -14.50 8.74 9.79
N VAL A 107 -13.48 9.58 9.98
CA VAL A 107 -13.53 10.68 10.94
C VAL A 107 -14.61 11.68 10.56
N SER A 108 -14.76 11.98 9.27
CA SER A 108 -15.72 12.98 8.81
C SER A 108 -17.17 12.54 9.02
N ILE A 109 -17.48 11.30 8.70
CA ILE A 109 -18.82 10.75 8.89
C ILE A 109 -19.09 10.43 10.37
N GLY A 110 -18.05 10.07 11.14
CA GLY A 110 -18.17 9.79 12.57
C GLY A 110 -18.74 10.93 13.40
N GLN A 111 -18.57 12.17 12.95
CA GLN A 111 -19.15 13.36 13.61
C GLN A 111 -20.62 13.61 13.25
N LEU A 112 -21.17 12.94 12.23
CA LEU A 112 -22.56 13.13 11.81
C LEU A 112 -23.53 12.28 12.63
N SER A 113 -23.22 11.00 12.82
CA SER A 113 -24.08 10.05 13.56
C SER A 113 -23.35 8.72 13.82
N THR A 114 -23.68 8.08 14.93
CA THR A 114 -23.20 6.73 15.28
C THR A 114 -23.64 5.68 14.25
N ASN A 115 -24.88 5.76 13.75
CA ASN A 115 -25.40 4.83 12.73
C ASN A 115 -24.63 4.99 11.41
N ALA A 116 -24.33 6.23 11.03
CA ALA A 116 -23.55 6.54 9.84
C ALA A 116 -22.11 6.03 9.95
N LEU A 117 -21.50 6.13 11.14
CA LEU A 117 -20.17 5.59 11.41
C LEU A 117 -20.14 4.06 11.30
N ALA A 118 -21.13 3.37 11.88
CA ALA A 118 -21.27 1.92 11.77
C ALA A 118 -21.42 1.49 10.30
N ALA A 119 -22.25 2.20 9.54
CA ALA A 119 -22.46 1.93 8.12
C ALA A 119 -21.20 2.13 7.26
N VAL A 120 -20.43 3.21 7.49
CA VAL A 120 -19.15 3.45 6.78
C VAL A 120 -18.11 2.40 7.14
N SER A 121 -18.06 1.99 8.41
CA SER A 121 -17.14 0.95 8.86
C SER A 121 -17.47 -0.39 8.19
N LEU A 122 -18.74 -0.79 8.17
CA LEU A 122 -19.23 -1.98 7.50
C LEU A 122 -19.01 -1.91 5.98
N GLY A 123 -19.31 -0.78 5.35
CA GLY A 123 -19.08 -0.54 3.93
C GLY A 123 -17.60 -0.58 3.56
N SER A 124 -16.73 0.03 4.36
CA SER A 124 -15.28 0.03 4.14
C SER A 124 -14.67 -1.36 4.35
N MET A 125 -15.11 -2.10 5.37
CA MET A 125 -14.74 -3.51 5.56
C MET A 125 -15.16 -4.35 4.35
N THR A 126 -16.40 -4.18 3.88
CA THR A 126 -16.90 -4.87 2.68
C THR A 126 -16.06 -4.52 1.44
N ALA A 127 -15.72 -3.24 1.25
CA ALA A 127 -14.89 -2.79 0.13
C ALA A 127 -13.46 -3.35 0.20
N SER A 128 -12.88 -3.39 1.40
CA SER A 128 -11.56 -3.96 1.67
C SER A 128 -11.52 -5.45 1.31
N VAL A 129 -12.45 -6.23 1.87
CA VAL A 129 -12.51 -7.69 1.72
C VAL A 129 -12.82 -8.10 0.29
N THR A 130 -13.78 -7.45 -0.38
CA THR A 130 -14.28 -7.91 -1.68
C THR A 130 -13.60 -7.22 -2.88
N GLY A 131 -12.98 -6.06 -2.68
CA GLY A 131 -12.39 -5.26 -3.76
C GLY A 131 -10.91 -4.96 -3.57
N PHE A 132 -10.55 -4.14 -2.58
CA PHE A 132 -9.20 -3.60 -2.47
C PHE A 132 -8.12 -4.67 -2.25
N THR A 133 -8.38 -5.68 -1.43
CA THR A 133 -7.48 -6.83 -1.22
C THR A 133 -7.22 -7.59 -2.52
N VAL A 134 -8.25 -7.83 -3.32
CA VAL A 134 -8.17 -8.54 -4.60
C VAL A 134 -7.33 -7.73 -5.59
N LEU A 135 -7.59 -6.43 -5.72
CA LEU A 135 -6.82 -5.56 -6.61
C LEU A 135 -5.34 -5.47 -6.18
N GLN A 136 -5.08 -5.37 -4.87
CA GLN A 136 -3.71 -5.38 -4.35
C GLN A 136 -3.01 -6.71 -4.61
N GLY A 137 -3.69 -7.83 -4.38
CA GLY A 137 -3.16 -9.17 -4.64
C GLY A 137 -2.77 -9.40 -6.10
N PHE A 138 -3.63 -9.05 -7.05
CA PHE A 138 -3.31 -9.13 -8.48
C PHE A 138 -2.14 -8.22 -8.85
N SER A 139 -2.16 -6.98 -8.38
CA SER A 139 -1.09 -6.02 -8.69
C SER A 139 0.27 -6.44 -8.12
N GLY A 140 0.32 -7.26 -7.06
CA GLY A 140 1.56 -7.83 -6.52
C GLY A 140 2.35 -8.70 -7.49
N VAL A 141 1.74 -9.16 -8.60
CA VAL A 141 2.47 -9.84 -9.69
C VAL A 141 3.40 -8.88 -10.43
N LEU A 142 3.04 -7.61 -10.51
CA LEU A 142 3.85 -6.59 -11.17
C LEU A 142 5.15 -6.30 -10.40
N ASP A 143 5.18 -6.54 -9.08
CA ASP A 143 6.42 -6.47 -8.29
C ASP A 143 7.45 -7.51 -8.76
N THR A 144 7.00 -8.64 -9.32
CA THR A 144 7.86 -9.67 -9.93
C THR A 144 8.23 -9.35 -11.38
N MET A 145 7.25 -8.89 -12.16
CA MET A 145 7.36 -8.81 -13.61
C MET A 145 8.13 -7.56 -14.04
N LEU A 146 7.73 -6.39 -13.53
CA LEU A 146 8.18 -5.11 -14.05
C LEU A 146 9.65 -4.80 -13.77
N PRO A 147 10.19 -4.99 -12.54
CA PRO A 147 11.59 -4.65 -12.27
C PRO A 147 12.57 -5.47 -13.12
N SER A 148 12.31 -6.77 -13.25
CA SER A 148 13.13 -7.65 -14.08
C SER A 148 13.03 -7.34 -15.58
N ALA A 149 11.88 -6.85 -16.05
CA ALA A 149 11.71 -6.42 -17.43
C ALA A 149 12.45 -5.11 -17.71
N TRP A 150 12.37 -4.14 -16.79
CA TRP A 150 13.03 -2.83 -16.92
C TRP A 150 14.54 -2.95 -17.10
N THR A 151 15.16 -3.86 -16.36
CA THR A 151 16.61 -4.09 -16.37
C THR A 151 17.08 -5.10 -17.41
N SER A 152 16.14 -5.71 -18.15
CA SER A 152 16.45 -6.61 -19.25
C SER A 152 16.76 -5.85 -20.55
N PRO A 153 17.24 -6.54 -21.61
CA PRO A 153 17.35 -5.94 -22.94
C PRO A 153 16.02 -5.47 -23.56
N HIS A 154 14.88 -5.82 -22.96
CA HIS A 154 13.53 -5.53 -23.47
C HIS A 154 12.69 -4.70 -22.47
N PRO A 155 13.07 -3.44 -22.18
CA PRO A 155 12.36 -2.59 -21.22
C PRO A 155 10.91 -2.30 -21.62
N GLU A 156 10.55 -2.42 -22.91
CA GLU A 156 9.18 -2.24 -23.39
C GLU A 156 8.20 -3.25 -22.79
N LEU A 157 8.71 -4.40 -22.31
CA LEU A 157 7.89 -5.40 -21.63
C LEU A 157 7.27 -4.85 -20.35
N VAL A 158 7.85 -3.81 -19.73
CA VAL A 158 7.25 -3.14 -18.57
C VAL A 158 5.85 -2.63 -18.94
N GLY A 159 5.73 -1.88 -20.05
CA GLY A 159 4.45 -1.39 -20.54
C GLY A 159 3.49 -2.51 -20.93
N LEU A 160 3.99 -3.55 -21.60
CA LEU A 160 3.16 -4.69 -22.03
C LEU A 160 2.56 -5.45 -20.84
N TRP A 161 3.36 -5.76 -19.81
CA TRP A 161 2.87 -6.44 -18.61
C TRP A 161 1.87 -5.57 -17.82
N SER A 162 2.09 -4.26 -17.76
CA SER A 162 1.12 -3.32 -17.17
C SER A 162 -0.21 -3.29 -17.94
N GLN A 163 -0.18 -3.33 -19.28
CA GLN A 163 -1.40 -3.41 -20.09
C GLN A 163 -2.15 -4.72 -19.89
N ARG A 164 -1.44 -5.85 -19.90
CA ARG A 164 -2.03 -7.17 -19.62
C ARG A 164 -2.65 -7.22 -18.22
N MET A 165 -1.98 -6.65 -17.22
CA MET A 165 -2.56 -6.56 -15.87
C MET A 165 -3.79 -5.65 -15.83
N THR A 166 -3.81 -4.58 -16.62
CA THR A 166 -5.01 -3.72 -16.75
C THR A 166 -6.20 -4.53 -17.27
N VAL A 167 -6.00 -5.42 -18.26
CA VAL A 167 -7.06 -6.33 -18.73
C VAL A 167 -7.53 -7.27 -17.61
N VAL A 168 -6.61 -7.92 -16.90
CA VAL A 168 -6.94 -8.85 -15.80
C VAL A 168 -7.71 -8.13 -14.69
N MET A 169 -7.22 -6.96 -14.26
CA MET A 169 -7.88 -6.17 -13.22
C MET A 169 -9.25 -5.68 -13.69
N SER A 170 -9.39 -5.24 -14.94
CA SER A 170 -10.68 -4.80 -15.50
C SER A 170 -11.72 -5.92 -15.49
N ALA A 171 -11.32 -7.15 -15.84
CA ALA A 171 -12.20 -8.32 -15.72
C ALA A 171 -12.58 -8.61 -14.26
N SER A 172 -11.63 -8.45 -13.32
CA SER A 172 -11.89 -8.64 -11.89
C SER A 172 -12.83 -7.59 -11.28
N LEU A 173 -12.96 -6.40 -11.89
CA LEU A 173 -13.90 -5.37 -11.43
C LEU A 173 -15.37 -5.80 -11.60
N ILE A 174 -15.68 -6.64 -12.59
CA ILE A 174 -17.06 -7.07 -12.89
C ILE A 174 -17.72 -7.73 -11.66
N PRO A 175 -17.16 -8.81 -11.06
CA PRO A 175 -17.74 -9.40 -9.87
C PRO A 175 -17.74 -8.45 -8.67
N MET A 176 -16.76 -7.55 -8.55
CA MET A 176 -16.73 -6.55 -7.46
C MET A 176 -17.93 -5.60 -7.56
N PHE A 177 -18.21 -5.06 -8.75
CA PHE A 177 -19.38 -4.22 -8.97
C PHE A 177 -20.68 -4.99 -8.70
N LEU A 178 -20.79 -6.24 -9.16
CA LEU A 178 -21.98 -7.06 -8.86
C LEU A 178 -22.21 -7.19 -7.35
N VAL A 179 -21.16 -7.42 -6.56
CA VAL A 179 -21.27 -7.48 -5.10
C VAL A 179 -21.66 -6.12 -4.52
N TRP A 180 -21.02 -5.03 -4.94
CA TRP A 180 -21.21 -3.71 -4.33
C TRP A 180 -22.58 -3.09 -4.66
N PHE A 181 -23.09 -3.29 -5.88
CA PHE A 181 -24.41 -2.80 -6.27
C PHE A 181 -25.55 -3.57 -5.59
N ASN A 182 -25.32 -4.84 -5.24
CA ASN A 182 -26.25 -5.71 -4.49
C ASN A 182 -25.91 -5.82 -3.00
N ALA A 183 -25.04 -4.94 -2.47
CA ALA A 183 -24.53 -5.05 -1.11
C ALA A 183 -25.64 -4.99 -0.05
N GLU A 184 -26.69 -4.21 -0.28
CA GLU A 184 -27.83 -4.10 0.66
C GLU A 184 -28.49 -5.46 0.91
N THR A 185 -28.84 -6.18 -0.17
CA THR A 185 -29.44 -7.52 -0.08
C THR A 185 -28.49 -8.51 0.59
N ILE A 186 -27.20 -8.43 0.29
CA ILE A 186 -26.18 -9.29 0.90
C ILE A 186 -26.09 -9.01 2.41
N LEU A 187 -25.96 -7.75 2.82
CA LEU A 187 -25.84 -7.37 4.22
C LEU A 187 -27.11 -7.69 5.02
N LEU A 188 -28.29 -7.50 4.43
CA LEU A 188 -29.57 -7.91 5.03
C LEU A 188 -29.64 -9.44 5.21
N SER A 189 -29.15 -10.22 4.25
CA SER A 189 -29.11 -11.69 4.38
C SER A 189 -28.12 -12.16 5.45
N LEU A 190 -27.07 -11.38 5.72
CA LEU A 190 -26.16 -11.52 6.85
C LEU A 190 -26.74 -10.99 8.18
N ARG A 191 -28.04 -10.66 8.21
CA ARG A 191 -28.78 -10.17 9.39
C ARG A 191 -28.25 -8.86 9.97
N GLN A 192 -27.67 -7.99 9.13
CA GLN A 192 -27.35 -6.61 9.53
C GLN A 192 -28.63 -5.78 9.69
N GLU A 193 -28.57 -4.75 10.53
CA GLU A 193 -29.68 -3.82 10.71
C GLU A 193 -30.03 -3.12 9.38
N PRO A 194 -31.33 -2.98 9.03
CA PRO A 194 -31.73 -2.46 7.72
C PRO A 194 -31.17 -1.07 7.38
N GLU A 195 -31.15 -0.15 8.34
CA GLU A 195 -30.64 1.21 8.12
C GLU A 195 -29.12 1.20 7.85
N VAL A 196 -28.37 0.44 8.65
CA VAL A 196 -26.91 0.29 8.51
C VAL A 196 -26.56 -0.38 7.18
N ALA A 197 -27.32 -1.43 6.80
CA ALA A 197 -27.15 -2.12 5.53
C ALA A 197 -27.42 -1.20 4.32
N HIS A 198 -28.46 -0.37 4.39
CA HIS A 198 -28.80 0.60 3.34
C HIS A 198 -27.74 1.71 3.20
N LEU A 199 -27.27 2.25 4.31
CA LEU A 199 -26.21 3.28 4.30
C LEU A 199 -24.87 2.70 3.83
N ALA A 200 -24.52 1.48 4.25
CA ALA A 200 -23.31 0.80 3.80
C ALA A 200 -23.34 0.49 2.30
N SER A 201 -24.50 0.06 1.77
CA SER A 201 -24.68 -0.16 0.33
C SER A 201 -24.57 1.15 -0.46
N THR A 202 -25.14 2.23 0.05
CA THR A 202 -25.03 3.57 -0.53
C THR A 202 -23.58 4.02 -0.58
N TYR A 203 -22.83 3.87 0.51
CA TYR A 203 -21.41 4.14 0.57
C TYR A 203 -20.64 3.37 -0.51
N LEU A 204 -20.86 2.05 -0.60
CA LEU A 204 -20.20 1.19 -1.60
C LEU A 204 -20.49 1.63 -3.04
N ARG A 205 -21.73 1.99 -3.37
CA ARG A 205 -22.09 2.48 -4.71
C ARG A 205 -21.33 3.74 -5.09
N TRP A 206 -21.14 4.67 -4.17
CA TRP A 206 -20.39 5.91 -4.43
C TRP A 206 -18.87 5.69 -4.48
N VAL A 207 -18.31 4.85 -3.59
CA VAL A 207 -16.89 4.46 -3.65
C VAL A 207 -16.58 3.70 -4.94
N SER A 208 -17.56 2.97 -5.50
CA SER A 208 -17.40 2.20 -6.75
C SER A 208 -16.91 3.05 -7.93
N LEU A 209 -17.26 4.35 -7.96
CA LEU A 209 -16.79 5.30 -8.98
C LEU A 209 -15.26 5.51 -8.95
N GLY A 210 -14.64 5.30 -7.79
CA GLY A 210 -13.19 5.36 -7.62
C GLY A 210 -12.48 4.02 -7.85
N LEU A 211 -13.21 2.91 -7.94
CA LEU A 211 -12.61 1.57 -7.98
C LEU A 211 -11.77 1.30 -9.24
N PRO A 212 -12.19 1.67 -10.47
CA PRO A 212 -11.33 1.54 -11.65
C PRO A 212 -10.06 2.39 -11.54
N ALA A 213 -10.17 3.58 -10.97
CA ALA A 213 -9.02 4.45 -10.74
C ALA A 213 -8.06 3.84 -9.71
N TYR A 214 -8.58 3.26 -8.62
CA TYR A 214 -7.76 2.54 -7.64
C TYR A 214 -7.00 1.37 -8.28
N ALA A 215 -7.67 0.58 -9.13
CA ALA A 215 -7.03 -0.49 -9.89
C ALA A 215 -5.86 0.04 -10.76
N PHE A 216 -6.08 1.14 -11.49
CA PHE A 216 -5.03 1.80 -12.26
C PHE A 216 -3.90 2.36 -11.37
N ASN A 217 -4.22 2.91 -10.19
CA ASN A 217 -3.23 3.41 -9.24
C ASN A 217 -2.32 2.30 -8.70
N CYS A 218 -2.87 1.10 -8.47
CA CYS A 218 -2.07 -0.08 -8.10
C CYS A 218 -1.05 -0.46 -9.19
N ILE A 219 -1.42 -0.34 -10.47
CA ILE A 219 -0.57 -0.63 -11.63
C ILE A 219 0.48 0.47 -11.83
N SER A 220 0.04 1.73 -11.94
CA SER A 220 0.90 2.88 -12.25
C SER A 220 1.96 3.11 -11.19
N ARG A 221 1.62 2.93 -9.90
CA ARG A 221 2.61 2.96 -8.82
C ARG A 221 3.75 1.98 -9.06
N ARG A 222 3.44 0.73 -9.39
CA ARG A 222 4.43 -0.32 -9.63
C ARG A 222 5.21 -0.09 -10.91
N TYR A 223 4.55 0.47 -11.92
CA TYR A 223 5.19 0.93 -13.15
C TYR A 223 6.28 1.98 -12.87
N PHE A 224 6.01 2.98 -12.04
CA PHE A 224 7.03 3.97 -11.65
C PHE A 224 8.10 3.37 -10.74
N GLN A 225 7.70 2.60 -9.72
CA GLN A 225 8.63 2.04 -8.74
C GLN A 225 9.60 1.06 -9.39
N SER A 226 9.18 0.21 -10.33
CA SER A 226 10.07 -0.74 -11.01
C SER A 226 11.23 -0.05 -11.73
N GLN A 227 10.99 1.17 -12.23
CA GLN A 227 11.96 2.02 -12.92
C GLN A 227 12.82 2.84 -11.95
N GLY A 228 12.72 2.64 -10.64
CA GLY A 228 13.43 3.43 -9.64
C GLY A 228 12.80 4.79 -9.33
N LEU A 229 11.63 5.11 -9.89
CA LEU A 229 10.94 6.39 -9.71
C LEU A 229 10.04 6.40 -8.46
N PHE A 230 10.59 5.97 -7.32
CA PHE A 230 9.83 5.82 -6.05
C PHE A 230 9.22 7.13 -5.53
N ALA A 231 9.84 8.28 -5.82
CA ALA A 231 9.35 9.58 -5.39
C ALA A 231 8.10 10.06 -6.17
N VAL A 232 7.81 9.49 -7.34
CA VAL A 232 6.70 9.95 -8.19
C VAL A 232 5.35 9.67 -7.52
N PRO A 233 5.00 8.42 -7.14
CA PRO A 233 3.78 8.17 -6.37
C PRO A 233 3.66 9.03 -5.11
N THR A 234 4.78 9.23 -4.39
CA THR A 234 4.83 10.04 -3.17
C THR A 234 4.47 11.49 -3.42
N ARG A 235 5.04 12.11 -4.47
CA ARG A 235 4.76 13.51 -4.84
C ARG A 235 3.29 13.68 -5.24
N ILE A 236 2.73 12.72 -5.96
CA ILE A 236 1.33 12.74 -6.37
C ILE A 236 0.43 12.71 -5.14
N ILE A 237 0.60 11.73 -4.26
CA ILE A 237 -0.26 11.61 -3.07
C ILE A 237 -0.03 12.75 -2.06
N PHE A 238 1.17 13.32 -1.98
CA PHE A 238 1.46 14.50 -1.15
C PHE A 238 0.61 15.71 -1.53
N VAL A 239 0.23 15.84 -2.81
CA VAL A 239 -0.68 16.88 -3.29
C VAL A 239 -2.14 16.45 -3.13
N VAL A 240 -2.47 15.19 -3.42
CA VAL A 240 -3.85 14.71 -3.43
C VAL A 240 -4.42 14.50 -2.02
N ALA A 241 -3.63 14.07 -1.04
CA ALA A 241 -4.12 13.79 0.31
C ALA A 241 -4.66 15.04 1.04
N PRO A 242 -3.97 16.20 1.04
CA PRO A 242 -4.56 17.44 1.58
C PRO A 242 -5.83 17.88 0.84
N LEU A 243 -5.85 17.71 -0.50
CA LEU A 243 -7.03 18.01 -1.30
C LEU A 243 -8.20 17.08 -0.95
N ASN A 244 -7.94 15.79 -0.69
CA ASN A 244 -8.95 14.86 -0.21
C ASN A 244 -9.52 15.29 1.14
N ALA A 245 -8.68 15.73 2.09
CA ALA A 245 -9.13 16.24 3.38
C ALA A 245 -10.02 17.48 3.22
N PHE A 246 -9.61 18.40 2.35
CA PHE A 246 -10.40 19.58 2.01
C PHE A 246 -11.74 19.23 1.33
N LEU A 247 -11.73 18.31 0.37
CA LEU A 247 -12.93 17.84 -0.32
C LEU A 247 -13.89 17.13 0.64
N ASN A 248 -13.37 16.28 1.53
CA ASN A 248 -14.17 15.66 2.57
C ASN A 248 -14.82 16.73 3.45
N TYR A 249 -14.05 17.72 3.90
CA TYR A 249 -14.58 18.78 4.75
C TYR A 249 -15.73 19.54 4.07
N ILE A 250 -15.54 19.96 2.81
CA ILE A 250 -16.55 20.72 2.06
C ILE A 250 -17.76 19.86 1.70
N LEU A 251 -17.58 18.64 1.23
CA LEU A 251 -18.70 17.81 0.79
C LEU A 251 -19.51 17.27 1.95
N VAL A 252 -18.92 17.09 3.14
CA VAL A 252 -19.61 16.58 4.33
C VAL A 252 -20.23 17.71 5.15
N TRP A 253 -19.47 18.77 5.47
CA TRP A 253 -19.90 19.85 6.37
C TRP A 253 -19.93 21.25 5.75
N GLY A 254 -19.65 21.36 4.45
CA GLY A 254 -19.60 22.66 3.78
C GLY A 254 -20.97 23.36 3.68
N PRO A 255 -21.02 24.49 2.96
CA PRO A 255 -22.24 25.28 2.85
C PRO A 255 -23.35 24.51 2.13
N LYS A 256 -24.61 24.75 2.54
CA LYS A 256 -25.82 24.09 2.02
C LYS A 256 -25.88 23.79 0.51
N PRO A 257 -25.43 24.67 -0.41
CA PRO A 257 -25.46 24.34 -1.85
C PRO A 257 -24.52 23.21 -2.28
N ILE A 258 -23.48 22.91 -1.49
CA ILE A 258 -22.42 21.92 -1.81
C ILE A 258 -22.41 20.76 -0.79
N GLN A 259 -23.15 20.90 0.32
CA GLN A 259 -23.23 19.90 1.37
C GLN A 259 -23.97 18.64 0.90
N LEU A 260 -23.27 17.51 0.84
CA LEU A 260 -23.79 16.19 0.49
C LEU A 260 -23.90 15.26 1.72
N GLY A 261 -23.42 15.70 2.88
CA GLY A 261 -23.48 14.95 4.14
C GLY A 261 -22.77 13.60 4.03
N PHE A 262 -23.48 12.52 4.37
CA PHE A 262 -22.95 11.14 4.35
C PHE A 262 -22.29 10.75 3.02
N ILE A 263 -22.92 11.11 1.89
CA ILE A 263 -22.47 10.74 0.55
C ILE A 263 -21.24 11.56 0.12
N GLY A 264 -21.00 12.71 0.77
CA GLY A 264 -19.87 13.57 0.45
C GLY A 264 -18.51 12.90 0.63
N ALA A 265 -18.34 12.08 1.68
CA ALA A 265 -17.08 11.41 1.97
C ALA A 265 -16.67 10.34 0.93
N PRO A 266 -17.52 9.36 0.55
CA PRO A 266 -17.17 8.41 -0.50
C PRO A 266 -16.95 9.07 -1.87
N ILE A 267 -17.67 10.16 -2.18
CA ILE A 267 -17.43 10.96 -3.39
C ILE A 267 -16.04 11.63 -3.34
N ALA A 268 -15.67 12.25 -2.22
CA ALA A 268 -14.35 12.87 -2.04
C ALA A 268 -13.22 11.85 -2.28
N THR A 269 -13.37 10.64 -1.74
CA THR A 269 -12.43 9.53 -1.94
C THR A 269 -12.39 9.09 -3.41
N ALA A 270 -13.54 8.92 -4.07
CA ALA A 270 -13.61 8.55 -5.48
C ALA A 270 -12.93 9.60 -6.39
N ILE A 271 -13.17 10.89 -6.14
CA ILE A 271 -12.50 12.00 -6.85
C ILE A 271 -10.98 11.90 -6.64
N SER A 272 -10.55 11.63 -5.41
CA SER A 272 -9.12 11.58 -5.08
C SER A 272 -8.42 10.43 -5.78
N PHE A 273 -9.02 9.23 -5.84
CA PHE A 273 -8.46 8.12 -6.62
C PHE A 273 -8.36 8.45 -8.11
N ASN A 274 -9.39 9.06 -8.69
CA ASN A 274 -9.37 9.48 -10.09
C ASN A 274 -8.31 10.56 -10.35
N LEU A 275 -8.10 11.47 -9.40
CA LEU A 275 -7.08 12.50 -9.51
C LEU A 275 -5.66 11.93 -9.45
N VAL A 276 -5.38 10.96 -8.56
CA VAL A 276 -4.10 10.23 -8.55
C VAL A 276 -3.86 9.56 -9.91
N SER A 277 -4.89 8.94 -10.51
CA SER A 277 -4.79 8.32 -11.83
C SER A 277 -4.49 9.34 -12.92
N ALA A 278 -5.22 10.46 -12.95
CA ALA A 278 -5.04 11.50 -13.95
C ALA A 278 -3.63 12.12 -13.88
N ILE A 279 -3.15 12.46 -12.69
CA ILE A 279 -1.81 13.01 -12.50
C ILE A 279 -0.75 11.96 -12.87
N SER A 280 -0.96 10.68 -12.54
CA SER A 280 -0.06 9.59 -12.93
C SER A 280 0.03 9.43 -14.44
N ILE A 281 -1.08 9.54 -15.18
CA ILE A 281 -1.08 9.48 -16.65
C ILE A 281 -0.32 10.68 -17.23
N ILE A 282 -0.62 11.89 -16.76
CA ILE A 282 0.07 13.11 -17.20
C ILE A 282 1.58 12.97 -16.97
N TYR A 283 1.97 12.55 -15.76
CA TYR A 283 3.38 12.37 -15.43
C TYR A 283 4.05 11.31 -16.32
N GLY A 284 3.39 10.16 -16.52
CA GLY A 284 3.86 9.07 -17.36
C GLY A 284 4.09 9.48 -18.82
N VAL A 285 3.18 10.28 -19.39
CA VAL A 285 3.26 10.70 -20.80
C VAL A 285 4.35 11.75 -21.04
N PHE A 286 4.54 12.68 -20.11
CA PHE A 286 5.44 13.82 -20.31
C PHE A 286 6.85 13.66 -19.72
N PHE A 287 7.02 12.87 -18.65
CA PHE A 287 8.26 12.87 -17.87
C PHE A 287 8.94 11.49 -17.70
N VAL A 288 8.28 10.40 -18.08
CA VAL A 288 8.86 9.05 -17.96
C VAL A 288 9.52 8.61 -19.26
N ASP A 289 10.58 7.82 -19.14
CA ASP A 289 11.32 7.28 -20.27
C ASP A 289 10.41 6.43 -21.17
N ARG A 290 10.46 6.70 -22.47
CA ARG A 290 9.71 5.96 -23.48
C ARG A 290 10.22 4.54 -23.68
N ALA A 291 11.40 4.19 -23.16
CA ALA A 291 11.92 2.82 -23.19
C ALA A 291 10.98 1.82 -22.51
N ALA A 292 10.30 2.22 -21.42
CA ALA A 292 9.32 1.38 -20.73
C ALA A 292 7.93 1.39 -21.39
N TRP A 293 7.72 2.23 -22.42
CA TRP A 293 6.42 2.39 -23.06
C TRP A 293 6.23 1.34 -24.15
N CYS A 294 5.11 0.63 -24.09
CA CYS A 294 4.64 -0.24 -25.17
C CYS A 294 3.35 0.37 -25.74
N PRO A 295 3.25 0.64 -27.05
CA PRO A 295 1.98 1.04 -27.65
C PRO A 295 0.91 -0.03 -27.41
N PRO A 296 -0.35 0.36 -27.11
CA PRO A 296 -1.46 -0.59 -27.01
C PRO A 296 -1.59 -1.41 -28.28
N SER A 297 -1.63 -2.74 -28.13
CA SER A 297 -1.76 -3.68 -29.23
C SER A 297 -2.54 -4.91 -28.78
N ARG A 298 -2.91 -5.80 -29.71
CA ARG A 298 -3.61 -7.06 -29.39
C ARG A 298 -2.82 -7.95 -28.40
N ARG A 299 -1.51 -7.71 -28.24
CA ARG A 299 -0.66 -8.40 -27.26
C ARG A 299 -1.07 -8.14 -25.80
N MET A 300 -1.85 -7.10 -25.53
CA MET A 300 -2.41 -6.89 -24.19
C MET A 300 -3.40 -7.99 -23.77
N PHE A 301 -3.94 -8.75 -24.72
CA PHE A 301 -4.85 -9.88 -24.47
C PHE A 301 -4.14 -11.25 -24.50
N THR A 302 -2.82 -11.29 -24.71
CA THR A 302 -2.05 -12.54 -24.75
C THR A 302 -1.33 -12.78 -23.42
N GLY A 303 -0.95 -14.04 -23.14
CA GLY A 303 -0.15 -14.37 -21.96
C GLY A 303 -0.84 -14.11 -20.61
N LEU A 304 -2.16 -13.94 -20.58
CA LEU A 304 -2.91 -13.59 -19.37
C LEU A 304 -2.90 -14.72 -18.33
N GLY A 305 -2.80 -15.98 -18.76
CA GLY A 305 -2.84 -17.16 -17.87
C GLY A 305 -1.78 -17.11 -16.76
N LEU A 306 -0.56 -16.66 -17.08
CA LEU A 306 0.51 -16.50 -16.09
C LEU A 306 0.17 -15.42 -15.05
N LEU A 307 -0.36 -14.28 -15.49
CA LEU A 307 -0.76 -13.20 -14.59
C LEU A 307 -1.94 -13.61 -13.71
N ILE A 308 -2.90 -14.36 -14.25
CA ILE A 308 -4.05 -14.86 -13.49
C ILE A 308 -3.59 -15.88 -12.44
N GLN A 309 -2.75 -16.85 -12.82
CA GLN A 309 -2.26 -17.87 -11.89
C GLN A 309 -1.44 -17.28 -10.74
N LEU A 310 -0.47 -16.41 -11.05
CA LEU A 310 0.32 -15.72 -10.03
C LEU A 310 -0.53 -14.70 -9.25
N GLY A 311 -1.47 -14.06 -9.93
CA GLY A 311 -2.36 -13.05 -9.36
C GLY A 311 -3.31 -13.64 -8.33
N LEU A 312 -3.96 -14.76 -8.64
CA LEU A 312 -4.80 -15.50 -7.69
C LEU A 312 -4.00 -15.93 -6.47
N SER A 313 -2.76 -16.38 -6.65
CA SER A 313 -1.86 -16.69 -5.54
C SER A 313 -1.56 -15.44 -4.70
N GLY A 314 -1.26 -14.31 -5.34
CA GLY A 314 -1.06 -13.03 -4.66
C GLY A 314 -2.30 -12.52 -3.92
N VAL A 315 -3.49 -12.75 -4.48
CA VAL A 315 -4.79 -12.48 -3.84
C VAL A 315 -4.93 -13.34 -2.60
N VAL A 316 -4.76 -14.67 -2.70
CA VAL A 316 -4.84 -15.55 -1.53
C VAL A 316 -3.82 -15.15 -0.46
N GLN A 317 -2.59 -14.85 -0.86
CA GLN A 317 -1.55 -14.41 0.07
C GLN A 317 -1.94 -13.13 0.82
N THR A 318 -2.42 -12.10 0.11
CA THR A 318 -2.77 -10.81 0.71
C THR A 318 -4.09 -10.89 1.50
N ALA A 319 -5.10 -11.54 0.93
CA ALA A 319 -6.43 -11.68 1.51
C ALA A 319 -6.39 -12.52 2.78
N SER A 320 -5.65 -13.63 2.82
CA SER A 320 -5.55 -14.48 4.01
C SER A 320 -5.06 -13.72 5.24
N GLU A 321 -4.14 -12.78 5.06
CA GLU A 321 -3.62 -11.93 6.13
C GLU A 321 -4.64 -10.86 6.53
N TRP A 322 -5.19 -10.12 5.57
CA TRP A 322 -6.11 -9.01 5.85
C TRP A 322 -7.44 -9.51 6.42
N TRP A 323 -7.97 -10.61 5.90
CA TRP A 323 -9.22 -11.19 6.39
C TRP A 323 -9.04 -11.81 7.78
N ALA A 324 -7.85 -12.28 8.14
CA ALA A 324 -7.58 -12.73 9.51
C ALA A 324 -7.75 -11.57 10.52
N TRP A 325 -7.34 -10.35 10.18
CA TRP A 325 -7.59 -9.17 11.00
C TRP A 325 -9.07 -8.86 11.19
N GLU A 326 -9.87 -8.96 10.13
CA GLU A 326 -11.32 -8.75 10.20
C GLU A 326 -11.99 -9.84 11.06
N LEU A 327 -11.60 -11.10 10.90
CA LEU A 327 -12.11 -12.22 11.72
C LEU A 327 -11.77 -12.04 13.21
N VAL A 328 -10.56 -11.58 13.52
CA VAL A 328 -10.18 -11.27 14.90
C VAL A 328 -10.93 -10.06 15.43
N GLY A 329 -11.18 -9.03 14.61
CA GLY A 329 -12.06 -7.91 14.96
C GLY A 329 -13.47 -8.37 15.32
N LEU A 330 -14.05 -9.24 14.49
CA LEU A 330 -15.36 -9.84 14.75
C LEU A 330 -15.35 -10.67 16.05
N ALA A 331 -14.35 -11.51 16.26
CA ALA A 331 -14.22 -12.30 17.48
C ALA A 331 -14.03 -11.44 18.73
N ALA A 332 -13.29 -10.34 18.63
CA ALA A 332 -13.10 -9.37 19.71
C ALA A 332 -14.42 -8.67 20.08
N SER A 333 -15.29 -8.40 19.09
CA SER A 333 -16.59 -7.76 19.34
C SER A 333 -17.52 -8.59 20.24
N LEU A 334 -17.39 -9.93 20.23
CA LEU A 334 -18.15 -10.84 21.08
C LEU A 334 -17.76 -10.77 22.56
N HIS A 335 -16.60 -10.19 22.89
CA HIS A 335 -16.09 -10.04 24.26
C HIS A 335 -16.41 -8.68 24.88
N GLY A 336 -17.31 -7.91 24.25
CA GLY A 336 -17.84 -6.65 24.77
C GLY A 336 -17.15 -5.39 24.24
N PRO A 337 -17.72 -4.20 24.54
CA PRO A 337 -17.30 -2.93 23.94
C PRO A 337 -15.85 -2.54 24.24
N ALA A 338 -15.35 -2.78 25.46
CA ALA A 338 -13.97 -2.47 25.84
C ALA A 338 -12.94 -3.28 25.04
N SER A 339 -13.22 -4.57 24.80
CA SER A 339 -12.37 -5.45 23.96
C SER A 339 -12.35 -4.97 22.51
N LEU A 340 -13.50 -4.56 21.98
CA LEU A 340 -13.61 -4.03 20.63
C LEU A 340 -12.86 -2.71 20.46
N ALA A 341 -13.04 -1.77 21.40
CA ALA A 341 -12.33 -0.50 21.40
C ALA A 341 -10.81 -0.69 21.47
N THR A 342 -10.36 -1.58 22.35
CA THR A 342 -8.93 -1.95 22.46
C THR A 342 -8.42 -2.56 21.16
N GLN A 343 -9.16 -3.48 20.55
CA GLN A 343 -8.80 -4.06 19.26
C GLN A 343 -8.68 -3.00 18.15
N SER A 344 -9.57 -2.01 18.10
CA SER A 344 -9.49 -0.91 17.13
C SER A 344 -8.25 -0.05 17.33
N VAL A 345 -7.89 0.26 18.58
CA VAL A 345 -6.66 0.99 18.92
C VAL A 345 -5.44 0.19 18.48
N LEU A 346 -5.37 -1.10 18.85
CA LEU A 346 -4.26 -1.98 18.49
C LEU A 346 -4.14 -2.16 16.97
N LEU A 347 -5.25 -2.35 16.25
CA LEU A 347 -5.28 -2.48 14.79
C LEU A 347 -4.75 -1.22 14.11
N THR A 348 -5.20 -0.04 14.54
CA THR A 348 -4.78 1.25 13.95
C THR A 348 -3.28 1.49 14.21
N SER A 349 -2.86 1.23 15.44
CA SER A 349 -1.48 1.39 15.87
C SER A 349 -0.54 0.43 15.12
N SER A 350 -0.98 -0.83 14.99
CA SER A 350 -0.23 -1.84 14.26
C SER A 350 -0.17 -1.57 12.76
N SER A 351 -1.29 -1.19 12.15
CA SER A 351 -1.34 -0.82 10.74
C SER A 351 -0.46 0.38 10.40
N THR A 352 -0.34 1.34 11.33
CA THR A 352 0.53 2.52 11.16
C THR A 352 2.00 2.12 11.20
N THR A 353 2.39 1.28 12.16
CA THR A 353 3.77 0.80 12.30
C THR A 353 4.17 -0.13 11.15
N PHE A 354 3.23 -0.95 10.66
CA PHE A 354 3.43 -1.87 9.55
C PHE A 354 3.77 -1.18 8.22
N GLN A 355 3.47 0.11 8.07
CA GLN A 355 3.80 0.83 6.83
C GLN A 355 5.31 0.88 6.57
N ALA A 356 6.14 0.99 7.61
CA ALA A 356 7.59 1.04 7.47
C ALA A 356 8.20 -0.27 6.95
N PRO A 357 7.95 -1.45 7.56
CA PRO A 357 8.46 -2.71 7.04
C PRO A 357 7.81 -3.10 5.72
N TYR A 358 6.54 -2.76 5.49
CA TYR A 358 5.91 -2.96 4.19
C TYR A 358 6.62 -2.16 3.09
N ALA A 359 6.96 -0.89 3.34
CA ALA A 359 7.73 -0.07 2.43
C ALA A 359 9.13 -0.63 2.14
N LEU A 360 9.82 -1.14 3.17
CA LEU A 360 11.09 -1.85 3.01
C LEU A 360 10.91 -3.12 2.17
N GLY A 361 9.82 -3.87 2.37
CA GLY A 361 9.47 -5.05 1.57
C GLY A 361 9.25 -4.72 0.10
N VAL A 362 8.54 -3.63 -0.23
CA VAL A 362 8.36 -3.14 -1.59
C VAL A 362 9.69 -2.72 -2.22
N ALA A 363 10.49 -1.92 -1.51
CA ALA A 363 11.82 -1.50 -1.95
C ALA A 363 12.74 -2.70 -2.25
N THR A 364 12.72 -3.69 -1.36
CA THR A 364 13.45 -4.95 -1.51
C THR A 364 12.98 -5.73 -2.72
N SER A 365 11.66 -5.81 -2.92
CA SER A 365 11.05 -6.55 -4.03
C SER A 365 11.53 -5.99 -5.38
N VAL A 366 11.45 -4.66 -5.53
CA VAL A 366 11.90 -3.96 -6.74
C VAL A 366 13.41 -4.11 -6.94
N ARG A 367 14.21 -3.90 -5.89
CA ARG A 367 15.67 -3.98 -5.99
C ARG A 367 16.14 -5.37 -6.40
N ILE A 368 15.60 -6.42 -5.78
CA ILE A 368 15.91 -7.81 -6.16
C ILE A 368 15.44 -8.10 -7.58
N GLY A 369 14.22 -7.71 -7.94
CA GLY A 369 13.69 -7.93 -9.30
C GLY A 369 14.57 -7.27 -10.37
N ASN A 370 15.06 -6.05 -10.12
CA ASN A 370 16.02 -5.36 -10.98
C ASN A 370 17.35 -6.15 -11.10
N LEU A 371 17.92 -6.60 -9.98
CA LEU A 371 19.15 -7.39 -9.99
C LEU A 371 19.00 -8.74 -10.71
N LEU A 372 17.82 -9.35 -10.64
CA LEU A 372 17.51 -10.58 -11.39
C LEU A 372 17.45 -10.32 -12.90
N GLY A 373 16.89 -9.18 -13.34
CA GLY A 373 16.90 -8.78 -14.75
C GLY A 373 18.30 -8.48 -15.29
N GLU A 374 19.18 -7.91 -14.45
CA GLU A 374 20.61 -7.70 -14.74
C GLU A 374 21.47 -8.97 -14.62
N GLN A 375 20.88 -10.12 -14.28
CA GLN A 375 21.58 -11.39 -14.06
C GLN A 375 22.63 -11.36 -12.92
N LYS A 376 22.47 -10.46 -11.95
CA LYS A 376 23.36 -10.33 -10.78
C LYS A 376 22.88 -11.17 -9.59
N ALA A 377 22.89 -12.50 -9.74
CA ALA A 377 22.39 -13.45 -8.73
C ALA A 377 22.98 -13.23 -7.32
N MET A 378 24.30 -13.11 -7.21
CA MET A 378 24.97 -12.93 -5.92
C MET A 378 24.55 -11.64 -5.21
N ARG A 379 24.44 -10.53 -5.96
CA ARG A 379 24.01 -9.23 -5.43
C ARG A 379 22.53 -9.26 -5.01
N ALA A 380 21.67 -9.98 -5.76
CA ALA A 380 20.28 -10.20 -5.37
C ALA A 380 20.16 -10.93 -4.02
N GLY A 381 20.99 -11.95 -3.81
CA GLY A 381 21.08 -12.64 -2.51
C GLY A 381 21.61 -11.77 -1.38
N MET A 382 22.56 -10.86 -1.65
CA MET A 382 23.02 -9.89 -0.67
C MET A 382 21.93 -8.87 -0.32
N ALA A 383 21.17 -8.36 -1.31
CA ALA A 383 20.06 -7.44 -1.07
C ALA A 383 18.97 -8.08 -0.19
N ALA A 384 18.64 -9.35 -0.43
CA ALA A 384 17.70 -10.10 0.40
C ALA A 384 18.17 -10.22 1.86
N LYS A 385 19.44 -10.61 2.08
CA LYS A 385 20.04 -10.69 3.42
C LYS A 385 20.06 -9.32 4.11
N THR A 386 20.42 -8.29 3.35
CA THR A 386 20.50 -6.91 3.85
C THR A 386 19.13 -6.40 4.29
N ALA A 387 18.07 -6.69 3.53
CA ALA A 387 16.71 -6.31 3.89
C ALA A 387 16.24 -6.99 5.19
N ILE A 388 16.52 -8.29 5.35
CA ILE A 388 16.19 -9.04 6.57
C ILE A 388 16.92 -8.43 7.78
N ILE A 389 18.21 -8.12 7.64
CA ILE A 389 19.00 -7.50 8.72
C ILE A 389 18.51 -6.06 9.01
N ALA A 390 18.23 -5.27 7.98
CA ALA A 390 17.76 -3.88 8.10
C ALA A 390 16.44 -3.79 8.89
N MET A 391 15.54 -4.75 8.70
CA MET A 391 14.28 -4.82 9.44
C MET A 391 14.51 -4.92 10.95
N PHE A 392 15.45 -5.76 11.40
CA PHE A 392 15.80 -5.86 12.83
C PHE A 392 16.47 -4.58 13.38
N LEU A 393 17.13 -3.79 12.53
CA LEU A 393 17.76 -2.53 12.94
C LEU A 393 16.72 -1.40 13.11
N VAL A 394 15.71 -1.34 12.24
CA VAL A 394 14.68 -0.30 12.27
C VAL A 394 13.70 -0.50 13.42
N PHE A 395 13.37 -1.75 13.77
CA PHE A 395 12.40 -2.06 14.82
C PHE A 395 12.95 -2.04 16.26
N ARG A 396 14.23 -1.74 16.46
CA ARG A 396 14.86 -1.75 17.79
C ARG A 396 14.34 -0.64 18.73
N ASN A 397 13.88 0.49 18.20
CA ASN A 397 13.71 1.73 18.99
C ASN A 397 12.35 2.44 18.82
N VAL A 398 11.28 1.72 18.49
CA VAL A 398 9.94 2.33 18.40
C VAL A 398 9.07 1.73 19.50
N TRP A 399 8.25 2.55 20.14
CA TRP A 399 7.04 2.25 20.93
C TRP A 399 7.02 2.73 22.38
N GLY A 400 5.93 3.43 22.69
CA GLY A 400 5.55 3.99 23.98
C GLY A 400 5.02 5.41 23.78
N TYR A 401 3.77 5.68 24.16
CA TYR A 401 3.09 7.00 24.14
C TYR A 401 2.37 7.41 22.87
N LEU A 402 1.51 6.53 22.39
CA LEU A 402 0.39 6.96 21.57
C LEU A 402 -0.82 6.17 22.10
N PHE A 403 -1.97 6.82 22.25
CA PHE A 403 -3.32 6.24 22.37
C PHE A 403 -4.04 6.24 23.74
N ASN A 404 -5.15 6.98 23.69
CA ASN A 404 -6.41 6.92 24.46
C ASN A 404 -6.41 7.50 25.89
N ASP A 405 -7.54 8.12 26.26
CA ASP A 405 -7.78 8.80 27.55
C ASP A 405 -8.67 7.97 28.50
N ASP A 406 -9.24 6.85 28.04
CA ASP A 406 -10.05 5.94 28.87
C ASP A 406 -9.14 5.02 29.74
N PRO A 407 -9.24 5.09 31.08
CA PRO A 407 -8.41 4.28 31.98
C PRO A 407 -8.52 2.77 31.77
N GLU A 408 -9.69 2.25 31.41
CA GLU A 408 -9.91 0.81 31.21
C GLU A 408 -9.22 0.34 29.92
N VAL A 409 -9.35 1.13 28.84
CA VAL A 409 -8.67 0.87 27.57
C VAL A 409 -7.15 1.02 27.72
N ILE A 410 -6.67 2.04 28.43
CA ILE A 410 -5.23 2.24 28.69
C ILE A 410 -4.65 1.03 29.43
N THR A 411 -5.34 0.55 30.46
CA THR A 411 -4.87 -0.60 31.26
C THR A 411 -4.80 -1.87 30.42
N LEU A 412 -5.81 -2.13 29.58
CA LEU A 412 -5.84 -3.31 28.70
C LEU A 412 -4.83 -3.21 27.55
N VAL A 413 -4.61 -2.00 26.99
CA VAL A 413 -3.53 -1.77 26.01
C VAL A 413 -2.17 -2.00 26.66
N ALA A 414 -1.95 -1.47 27.88
CA ALA A 414 -0.69 -1.61 28.60
C ALA A 414 -0.32 -3.07 28.88
N SER A 415 -1.29 -3.92 29.23
CA SER A 415 -1.04 -5.36 29.43
C SER A 415 -0.69 -6.10 28.14
N MET A 416 -1.16 -5.61 26.99
CA MET A 416 -0.93 -6.19 25.67
C MET A 416 0.39 -5.77 25.03
N LEU A 417 0.98 -4.66 25.47
CA LEU A 417 2.18 -4.08 24.83
C LEU A 417 3.32 -5.08 24.59
N PRO A 418 3.71 -5.97 25.53
CA PRO A 418 4.78 -6.92 25.28
C PRO A 418 4.45 -7.90 24.14
N LEU A 419 3.20 -8.37 24.09
CA LEU A 419 2.74 -9.28 23.04
C LEU A 419 2.64 -8.57 21.69
N VAL A 420 2.16 -7.33 21.67
CA VAL A 420 2.09 -6.49 20.47
C VAL A 420 3.49 -6.16 19.95
N ALA A 421 4.45 -5.90 20.84
CA ALA A 421 5.84 -5.67 20.43
C ALA A 421 6.44 -6.92 19.75
N LEU A 422 6.17 -8.11 20.30
CA LEU A 422 6.58 -9.38 19.69
C LEU A 422 5.90 -9.59 18.32
N PHE A 423 4.59 -9.37 18.27
CA PHE A 423 3.79 -9.41 17.04
C PHE A 423 4.43 -8.53 15.96
N GLN A 424 4.78 -7.28 16.28
CA GLN A 424 5.33 -6.31 15.34
C GLN A 424 6.66 -6.73 14.72
N VAL A 425 7.54 -7.36 15.49
CA VAL A 425 8.83 -7.85 14.97
C VAL A 425 8.60 -8.91 13.89
N PHE A 426 7.69 -9.85 14.13
CA PHE A 426 7.37 -10.89 13.16
C PHE A 426 6.52 -10.35 12.00
N ASP A 427 5.65 -9.39 12.25
CA ASP A 427 4.86 -8.73 11.20
C ASP A 427 5.80 -8.02 10.20
N ALA A 428 6.77 -7.28 10.73
CA ALA A 428 7.82 -6.65 9.94
C ALA A 428 8.66 -7.65 9.14
N THR A 429 8.99 -8.79 9.75
CA THR A 429 9.72 -9.88 9.09
C THR A 429 8.92 -10.50 7.95
N SER A 430 7.64 -10.76 8.18
CA SER A 430 6.70 -11.30 7.19
C SER A 430 6.58 -10.34 5.98
N ALA A 431 6.49 -9.04 6.23
CA ALA A 431 6.41 -8.03 5.16
C ALA A 431 7.65 -8.05 4.24
N VAL A 432 8.85 -8.11 4.83
CA VAL A 432 10.12 -8.13 4.07
C VAL A 432 10.31 -9.44 3.32
N THR A 433 10.12 -10.58 3.99
CA THR A 433 10.22 -11.91 3.37
C THR A 433 9.17 -12.09 2.27
N GLY A 434 7.95 -11.62 2.48
CA GLY A 434 6.91 -11.55 1.46
C GLY A 434 7.33 -10.71 0.24
N GLY A 435 8.01 -9.58 0.46
CA GLY A 435 8.61 -8.77 -0.61
C GLY A 435 9.68 -9.52 -1.42
N ILE A 436 10.56 -10.26 -0.74
CA ILE A 436 11.59 -11.11 -1.38
C ILE A 436 10.93 -12.24 -2.19
N MET A 437 9.90 -12.89 -1.65
CA MET A 437 9.14 -13.93 -2.33
C MET A 437 8.40 -13.42 -3.57
N ARG A 438 7.84 -12.21 -3.50
CA ARG A 438 7.27 -11.54 -4.68
C ARG A 438 8.34 -11.28 -5.74
N ALA A 439 9.55 -10.87 -5.37
CA ALA A 439 10.63 -10.68 -6.34
C ALA A 439 11.02 -11.97 -7.08
N MET A 440 11.05 -13.11 -6.37
CA MET A 440 11.30 -14.44 -6.95
C MET A 440 10.10 -15.01 -7.74
N GLY A 441 8.94 -14.37 -7.67
CA GLY A 441 7.69 -14.91 -8.23
C GLY A 441 7.27 -16.21 -7.55
N LYS A 442 7.46 -16.30 -6.23
CA LYS A 442 7.02 -17.42 -5.37
C LYS A 442 5.73 -17.08 -4.61
N GLN A 443 4.80 -16.33 -5.24
CA GLN A 443 3.52 -15.95 -4.61
C GLN A 443 2.71 -17.17 -4.16
N PHE A 444 2.72 -18.27 -4.91
CA PHE A 444 2.00 -19.49 -4.53
C PHE A 444 2.51 -20.09 -3.22
N THR A 445 3.84 -20.17 -3.05
CA THR A 445 4.45 -20.61 -1.78
C THR A 445 4.05 -19.67 -0.64
N GLY A 446 4.00 -18.36 -0.90
CA GLY A 446 3.60 -17.36 0.10
C GLY A 446 2.13 -17.46 0.48
N ALA A 447 1.26 -17.76 -0.49
CA ALA A 447 -0.15 -18.02 -0.26
C ALA A 447 -0.37 -19.25 0.63
N LEU A 448 0.32 -20.36 0.32
CA LEU A 448 0.24 -21.57 1.13
C LEU A 448 0.74 -21.32 2.56
N LEU A 449 1.84 -20.57 2.69
CA LEU A 449 2.42 -20.21 3.98
C LEU A 449 1.44 -19.37 4.82
N ASN A 450 0.85 -18.31 4.26
CA ASN A 450 -0.10 -17.47 4.98
C ASN A 450 -1.38 -18.25 5.33
N LEU A 451 -1.89 -19.07 4.42
CA LEU A 451 -3.11 -19.85 4.65
C LEU A 451 -2.91 -20.87 5.77
N SER A 452 -1.80 -21.61 5.78
CA SER A 452 -1.50 -22.54 6.86
C SER A 452 -1.27 -21.83 8.19
N ALA A 453 -0.56 -20.70 8.17
CA ALA A 453 -0.27 -19.93 9.38
C ALA A 453 -1.53 -19.36 10.03
N TYR A 454 -2.37 -18.65 9.26
CA TYR A 454 -3.54 -17.97 9.81
C TYR A 454 -4.70 -18.93 10.04
N TYR A 455 -5.03 -19.78 9.08
CA TYR A 455 -6.29 -20.54 9.12
C TYR A 455 -6.17 -21.94 9.71
N LEU A 456 -5.00 -22.58 9.62
CA LEU A 456 -4.79 -23.91 10.22
C LEU A 456 -4.22 -23.83 11.63
N LEU A 457 -3.53 -22.74 11.98
CA LEU A 457 -2.86 -22.60 13.28
C LEU A 457 -3.41 -21.43 14.09
N GLY A 458 -3.18 -20.18 13.68
CA GLY A 458 -3.39 -19.05 14.57
C GLY A 458 -4.84 -18.71 14.89
N ILE A 459 -5.73 -18.71 13.91
CA ILE A 459 -7.17 -18.46 14.16
C ILE A 459 -7.76 -19.56 15.04
N PRO A 460 -7.59 -20.87 14.75
CA PRO A 460 -8.06 -21.93 15.64
C PRO A 460 -7.51 -21.82 17.07
N VAL A 461 -6.20 -21.63 17.22
CA VAL A 461 -5.55 -21.49 18.53
C VAL A 461 -6.04 -20.22 19.25
N GLY A 462 -6.18 -19.11 18.53
CA GLY A 462 -6.62 -17.84 19.08
C GLY A 462 -8.06 -17.87 19.57
N ILE A 463 -8.97 -18.46 18.79
CA ILE A 463 -10.36 -18.68 19.19
C ILE A 463 -10.41 -19.62 20.40
N TRP A 464 -9.67 -20.72 20.37
CA TRP A 464 -9.63 -21.65 21.50
C TRP A 464 -9.16 -20.97 22.78
N LEU A 465 -8.04 -20.23 22.74
CA LEU A 465 -7.53 -19.49 23.91
C LEU A 465 -8.51 -18.39 24.38
N ALA A 466 -9.15 -17.68 23.45
CA ALA A 466 -10.06 -16.58 23.76
C ALA A 466 -11.31 -17.07 24.49
N PHE A 467 -11.95 -18.13 23.98
CA PHE A 467 -13.27 -18.58 24.43
C PHE A 467 -13.22 -19.73 25.44
N TRP A 468 -12.32 -20.72 25.28
CA TRP A 468 -12.25 -21.86 26.20
C TRP A 468 -11.40 -21.56 27.44
N TRP A 469 -10.29 -20.85 27.26
CA TRP A 469 -9.39 -20.48 28.35
C TRP A 469 -9.70 -19.10 28.94
N ASP A 470 -10.77 -18.45 28.49
CA ASP A 470 -11.23 -17.11 28.87
C ASP A 470 -10.12 -16.04 28.83
N MET A 471 -9.15 -16.18 27.92
CA MET A 471 -8.10 -15.18 27.72
C MET A 471 -8.60 -13.98 26.90
N LYS A 472 -9.83 -14.02 26.41
CA LYS A 472 -10.50 -12.95 25.66
C LYS A 472 -9.59 -12.43 24.54
N LEU A 473 -9.37 -11.12 24.49
CA LEU A 473 -8.52 -10.47 23.49
C LEU A 473 -7.07 -10.99 23.50
N HIS A 474 -6.51 -11.36 24.67
CA HIS A 474 -5.13 -11.87 24.75
C HIS A 474 -5.00 -13.19 23.97
N GLY A 475 -6.00 -14.08 24.08
CA GLY A 475 -6.02 -15.33 23.33
C GLY A 475 -5.97 -15.11 21.82
N LEU A 476 -6.78 -14.16 21.32
CA LEU A 476 -6.81 -13.79 19.90
C LEU A 476 -5.45 -13.27 19.40
N TRP A 477 -4.81 -12.38 20.16
CA TRP A 477 -3.49 -11.83 19.82
C TRP A 477 -2.36 -12.85 19.91
N ILE A 478 -2.43 -13.81 20.83
CA ILE A 478 -1.49 -14.94 20.87
C ILE A 478 -1.63 -15.78 19.60
N GLY A 479 -2.86 -16.08 19.18
CA GLY A 479 -3.12 -16.78 17.92
C GLY A 479 -2.53 -16.07 16.70
N LEU A 480 -2.78 -14.76 16.57
CA LEU A 480 -2.21 -13.95 15.49
C LEU A 480 -0.67 -13.90 15.53
N THR A 481 -0.09 -13.73 16.71
CA THR A 481 1.36 -13.71 16.89
C THR A 481 1.97 -15.05 16.48
N LEU A 482 1.33 -16.17 16.84
CA LEU A 482 1.76 -17.51 16.47
C LEU A 482 1.77 -17.71 14.94
N SER A 483 0.75 -17.22 14.23
CA SER A 483 0.73 -17.21 12.76
C SER A 483 1.93 -16.46 12.18
N LEU A 484 2.21 -15.25 12.69
CA LEU A 484 3.30 -14.44 12.18
C LEU A 484 4.68 -15.03 12.48
N VAL A 485 4.87 -15.62 13.67
CA VAL A 485 6.11 -16.35 14.00
C VAL A 485 6.33 -17.47 12.98
N TYR A 486 5.28 -18.25 12.69
CA TYR A 486 5.33 -19.33 11.71
C TYR A 486 5.67 -18.81 10.31
N CYS A 487 4.96 -17.79 9.81
CA CYS A 487 5.24 -17.16 8.51
C CYS A 487 6.67 -16.62 8.43
N SER A 488 7.12 -15.93 9.48
CA SER A 488 8.42 -15.26 9.50
C SER A 488 9.58 -16.24 9.49
N VAL A 489 9.53 -17.28 10.34
CA VAL A 489 10.59 -18.28 10.43
C VAL A 489 10.72 -19.04 9.12
N LEU A 490 9.61 -19.55 8.59
CA LEU A 490 9.64 -20.27 7.30
C LEU A 490 9.98 -19.35 6.14
N GLY A 491 9.47 -18.12 6.14
CA GLY A 491 9.79 -17.09 5.15
C GLY A 491 11.29 -16.78 5.11
N ILE A 492 11.93 -16.60 6.26
CA ILE A 492 13.39 -16.42 6.37
C ILE A 492 14.11 -17.65 5.80
N ILE A 493 13.72 -18.87 6.21
CA ILE A 493 14.36 -20.10 5.74
C ILE A 493 14.29 -20.22 4.21
N ILE A 494 13.11 -19.96 3.63
CA ILE A 494 12.91 -19.97 2.18
C ILE A 494 13.80 -18.92 1.50
N CYS A 495 13.85 -17.70 2.02
CA CYS A 495 14.64 -16.62 1.44
C CYS A 495 16.16 -16.91 1.51
N LEU A 496 16.64 -17.41 2.65
CA LEU A 496 18.07 -17.69 2.85
C LEU A 496 18.56 -18.93 2.08
N ARG A 497 17.68 -19.91 1.83
CA ARG A 497 17.99 -21.13 1.07
C ARG A 497 17.65 -21.02 -0.43
N SER A 498 17.16 -19.88 -0.90
CA SER A 498 16.85 -19.72 -2.32
C SER A 498 18.12 -19.69 -3.17
N ASP A 499 18.11 -20.48 -4.25
CA ASP A 499 19.16 -20.50 -5.26
C ASP A 499 18.96 -19.31 -6.22
N TRP A 500 19.79 -18.28 -6.05
CA TRP A 500 19.70 -17.04 -6.82
C TRP A 500 20.05 -17.23 -8.30
N ASP A 501 20.91 -18.19 -8.64
CA ASP A 501 21.23 -18.50 -10.03
C ASP A 501 20.05 -19.17 -10.74
N TYR A 502 19.34 -20.04 -10.02
CA TYR A 502 18.07 -20.60 -10.51
C TYR A 502 17.01 -19.51 -10.71
N GLU A 503 16.86 -18.57 -9.78
CA GLU A 503 15.89 -17.47 -9.93
C GLU A 503 16.23 -16.56 -11.14
N VAL A 504 17.51 -16.28 -11.39
CA VAL A 504 17.94 -15.56 -12.60
C VAL A 504 17.57 -16.35 -13.86
N LYS A 505 17.85 -17.66 -13.91
CA LYS A 505 17.49 -18.50 -15.06
C LYS A 505 15.99 -18.50 -15.32
N LYS A 506 15.17 -18.58 -14.28
CA LYS A 506 13.70 -18.50 -14.37
C LYS A 506 13.23 -17.19 -14.98
N VAL A 507 13.80 -16.06 -14.56
CA VAL A 507 13.50 -14.74 -15.11
C VAL A 507 13.93 -14.65 -16.58
N MET A 508 15.14 -15.10 -16.92
CA MET A 508 15.63 -15.08 -18.30
C MET A 508 14.80 -15.95 -19.25
N ASN A 509 14.35 -17.11 -18.81
CA ASN A 509 13.46 -17.97 -19.60
C ASN A 509 12.12 -17.29 -19.90
N ARG A 510 11.55 -16.57 -18.93
CA ARG A 510 10.33 -15.79 -19.11
C ARG A 510 10.52 -14.66 -20.14
N LEU A 511 11.63 -13.92 -20.04
CA LEU A 511 11.94 -12.84 -20.97
C LEU A 511 12.16 -13.35 -22.40
N LYS A 512 12.88 -14.47 -22.56
CA LYS A 512 13.09 -15.13 -23.86
C LYS A 512 11.79 -15.59 -24.51
N ALA A 513 10.84 -16.12 -23.72
CA ALA A 513 9.54 -16.53 -24.24
C ALA A 513 8.74 -15.34 -24.82
N GLU A 514 8.80 -14.17 -24.17
CA GLU A 514 8.14 -12.96 -24.68
C GLU A 514 8.85 -12.35 -25.90
N ALA A 515 10.18 -12.43 -25.96
CA ALA A 515 10.95 -12.01 -27.12
C ALA A 515 10.60 -12.87 -28.35
N LYS A 516 10.56 -14.20 -28.18
CA LYS A 516 10.15 -15.13 -29.25
C LYS A 516 8.71 -14.86 -29.73
N ALA A 517 7.78 -14.64 -28.80
CA ALA A 517 6.40 -14.32 -29.15
C ALA A 517 6.28 -12.98 -29.94
N ARG A 518 7.17 -12.02 -29.67
CA ARG A 518 7.25 -10.76 -30.42
C ARG A 518 7.77 -10.98 -31.84
N GLU A 519 8.81 -11.78 -32.01
CA GLU A 519 9.36 -12.13 -33.33
C GLU A 519 8.33 -12.86 -34.19
N GLU A 520 7.61 -13.83 -33.62
CA GLU A 520 6.54 -14.56 -34.32
C GLU A 520 5.39 -13.62 -34.76
N ASP A 521 4.96 -12.69 -33.91
CA ASP A 521 3.93 -11.70 -34.24
C ASP A 521 4.40 -10.74 -35.35
N THR A 522 5.67 -10.33 -35.31
CA THR A 522 6.27 -9.46 -36.33
C THR A 522 6.34 -10.18 -37.68
N ARG A 523 6.77 -11.44 -37.70
CA ARG A 523 6.78 -12.27 -38.91
C ARG A 523 5.38 -12.43 -39.50
N MET A 524 4.39 -12.79 -38.69
CA MET A 524 3.00 -12.89 -39.15
C MET A 524 2.43 -11.58 -39.68
N HIS A 525 2.88 -10.44 -39.16
CA HIS A 525 2.47 -9.12 -39.66
C HIS A 525 3.13 -8.81 -41.01
N CYS A 526 4.44 -9.05 -41.14
CA CYS A 526 5.18 -8.93 -42.40
C CYS A 526 4.56 -9.82 -43.49
N ASP A 527 4.29 -11.09 -43.19
CA ASP A 527 3.69 -12.05 -44.12
C ASP A 527 2.31 -11.60 -44.62
N ARG A 528 1.48 -11.02 -43.73
CA ARG A 528 0.14 -10.52 -44.10
C ARG A 528 0.18 -9.28 -45.00
N HIS A 529 1.24 -8.49 -44.93
CA HIS A 529 1.36 -7.23 -45.66
C HIS A 529 2.40 -7.27 -46.79
N GLY A 530 3.04 -8.43 -47.02
CA GLY A 530 4.04 -8.60 -48.07
C GLY A 530 5.32 -7.82 -47.81
N TYR A 531 5.66 -7.54 -46.55
CA TYR A 531 6.92 -6.88 -46.17
C TYR A 531 8.00 -7.93 -45.90
N ASP A 532 9.24 -7.61 -46.25
CA ASP A 532 10.38 -8.41 -45.80
C ASP A 532 10.54 -8.29 -44.27
N VAL A 533 10.91 -9.40 -43.63
CA VAL A 533 11.16 -9.42 -42.19
C VAL A 533 12.50 -8.71 -41.95
N PRO A 534 12.54 -7.63 -41.14
CA PRO A 534 13.81 -6.97 -40.84
C PRO A 534 14.74 -7.93 -40.10
N GLU A 535 15.98 -8.09 -40.58
CA GLU A 535 17.04 -8.81 -39.84
C GLU A 535 17.38 -8.02 -38.56
N VAL A 536 17.33 -8.70 -37.41
CA VAL A 536 17.56 -8.13 -36.07
C VAL A 536 19.01 -8.31 -35.65
#